data_AF-A0A3N5NT91-F1
#
_entry.id   AF-A0A3N5NT91-F1
#
_cell.length_a   1.000
_cell.length_b   1.000
_cell.length_c   1.000
_cell.angle_alpha   90.00
_cell.angle_beta   90.00
_cell.angle_gamma   90.00
#
_symmetry.space_group_name_H-M   'P 1'
#
loop_
_entity.id
_entity.type
_entity.pdbx_description
1 polymer ?
#
loop_
_entity_poly.entity_id
_entity_poly.type
_entity_poly.pdbx_seq_one_letter_code
_entity_poly.pdbx_strand_id
1 'polypeptide(L)'
;MKDEARTAQRAASAHRTVRSPSGTQSIQRAARLLRELAARNRQGMRLIDVAHSSGLQRPTVHRMLKCLAAENLVSQDPQSRRYFLGPLVFELGITAGPRFNIRDVCTDALDRIAAETGDTVFLTIRSGDDSLCVDRREGSFPIKAFTVDVGVRRPLGVGAGSLAILTALPEEEIREFV
;
A
#
# COMPACT_ATOMS: atom_id res chain seq x y z
N MET A 1 -4.68 22.51 -1.99
CA MET A 1 -3.42 21.74 -1.85
C MET A 1 -3.06 21.32 -0.42
N LYS A 2 -3.44 22.05 0.66
CA LYS A 2 -3.23 21.60 2.06
C LYS A 2 -4.38 20.76 2.65
N ASP A 3 -5.58 20.80 2.05
CA ASP A 3 -6.76 20.07 2.54
C ASP A 3 -6.80 18.58 2.17
N GLU A 4 -6.26 18.18 1.02
CA GLU A 4 -6.29 16.77 0.57
C GLU A 4 -5.48 15.83 1.47
N ALA A 5 -4.40 16.34 2.10
CA ALA A 5 -3.56 15.59 3.02
C ALA A 5 -4.28 15.23 4.33
N ARG A 6 -5.31 15.98 4.71
CA ARG A 6 -6.04 15.80 5.98
C ARG A 6 -7.18 14.80 5.85
N THR A 7 -7.80 14.73 4.67
CA THR A 7 -8.86 13.76 4.34
C THR A 7 -8.29 12.35 4.15
N ALA A 8 -7.09 12.22 3.59
CA ALA A 8 -6.39 10.93 3.44
C ALA A 8 -6.06 10.22 4.77
N GLN A 9 -6.02 10.96 5.89
CA GLN A 9 -5.65 10.40 7.19
C GLN A 9 -6.83 9.84 7.99
N ARG A 10 -8.08 10.14 7.59
CA ARG A 10 -9.30 9.61 8.24
C ARG A 10 -9.78 8.27 7.67
N ALA A 11 -9.42 7.94 6.44
CA ALA A 11 -9.84 6.70 5.77
C ALA A 11 -8.97 5.46 6.08
N ALA A 12 -7.90 5.60 6.87
CA ALA A 12 -6.89 4.56 7.09
C ALA A 12 -7.25 3.46 8.13
N SER A 13 -8.54 3.29 8.51
CA SER A 13 -8.89 2.52 9.72
C SER A 13 -10.02 1.49 9.60
N ALA A 14 -10.37 0.99 8.41
CA ALA A 14 -11.44 0.00 8.27
C ALA A 14 -10.95 -1.35 7.73
N HIS A 15 -9.79 -1.82 8.19
CA HIS A 15 -9.38 -3.19 7.89
C HIS A 15 -10.42 -4.16 8.43
N ARG A 16 -11.22 -4.75 7.52
CA ARG A 16 -12.25 -5.76 7.78
C ARG A 16 -11.80 -6.65 8.93
N THR A 17 -12.49 -6.55 10.06
CA THR A 17 -12.14 -7.28 11.28
C THR A 17 -12.51 -8.74 11.06
N VAL A 18 -11.65 -9.48 10.37
CA VAL A 18 -11.61 -10.93 10.53
C VAL A 18 -11.37 -11.16 12.01
N ARG A 19 -12.38 -11.66 12.74
CA ARG A 19 -12.26 -12.00 14.16
C ARG A 19 -11.01 -12.83 14.32
N SER A 20 -9.97 -12.21 14.85
CA SER A 20 -8.68 -12.87 14.87
C SER A 20 -8.68 -13.89 16.00
N PRO A 21 -8.04 -15.04 15.80
CA PRO A 21 -7.94 -16.06 16.85
C PRO A 21 -7.43 -15.42 18.14
N SER A 22 -8.07 -15.70 19.28
CA SER A 22 -7.67 -15.15 20.57
C SER A 22 -6.17 -15.39 20.82
N GLY A 23 -5.43 -14.35 21.22
CA GLY A 23 -3.99 -14.43 21.46
C GLY A 23 -3.09 -14.04 20.27
N THR A 24 -3.64 -13.76 19.08
CA THR A 24 -2.84 -13.40 17.88
C THR A 24 -2.61 -11.90 17.67
N GLN A 25 -2.88 -11.07 18.68
CA GLN A 25 -2.83 -9.61 18.56
C GLN A 25 -1.44 -9.06 18.16
N SER A 26 -0.36 -9.75 18.54
CA SER A 26 1.01 -9.40 18.15
C SER A 26 1.21 -9.48 16.63
N ILE A 27 0.68 -10.52 15.99
CA ILE A 27 0.77 -10.74 14.54
C ILE A 27 -0.01 -9.65 13.80
N GLN A 28 -1.23 -9.34 14.26
CA GLN A 28 -2.04 -8.27 13.66
C GLN A 28 -1.32 -6.90 13.72
N ARG A 29 -0.72 -6.59 14.88
CA ARG A 29 0.05 -5.36 15.07
C ARG A 29 1.29 -5.35 14.18
N ALA A 30 2.00 -6.47 14.06
CA ALA A 30 3.17 -6.60 13.18
C ALA A 30 2.78 -6.35 11.72
N ALA A 31 1.71 -7.00 11.24
CA ALA A 31 1.17 -6.78 9.90
C ALA A 31 0.73 -5.33 9.68
N ARG A 32 0.17 -4.66 10.69
CA ARG A 32 -0.12 -3.23 10.63
C ARG A 32 1.15 -2.41 10.46
N LEU A 33 2.17 -2.61 11.30
CA LEU A 33 3.45 -1.87 11.20
C LEU A 33 4.12 -2.04 9.82
N LEU A 34 4.12 -3.26 9.26
CA LEU A 34 4.66 -3.51 7.93
C LEU A 34 3.89 -2.75 6.83
N ARG A 35 2.55 -2.68 6.93
CA ARG A 35 1.72 -1.89 6.00
C ARG A 35 2.00 -0.39 6.09
N GLU A 36 2.16 0.14 7.30
CA GLU A 36 2.53 1.54 7.51
C GLU A 36 3.88 1.86 6.86
N LEU A 37 4.89 1.03 7.11
CA LEU A 37 6.21 1.18 6.50
C LEU A 37 6.16 1.07 4.97
N ALA A 38 5.39 0.12 4.43
CA ALA A 38 5.22 -0.05 2.99
C ALA A 38 4.69 1.22 2.32
N ALA A 39 3.73 1.91 2.94
CA ALA A 39 3.12 3.13 2.40
C ALA A 39 4.08 4.33 2.31
N ARG A 40 5.23 4.27 2.99
CA ARG A 40 6.25 5.33 3.02
C ARG A 40 7.66 4.80 2.78
N ASN A 41 7.79 3.61 2.19
CA ASN A 41 9.07 2.90 2.13
C ASN A 41 10.16 3.68 1.38
N ARG A 42 9.82 4.46 0.35
CA ARG A 42 10.82 5.24 -0.40
C ARG A 42 11.59 6.25 0.46
N GLN A 43 10.95 6.81 1.47
CA GLN A 43 11.53 7.83 2.35
C GLN A 43 11.89 7.27 3.72
N GLY A 44 11.27 6.14 4.11
CA GLY A 44 11.36 5.56 5.43
C GLY A 44 10.65 6.39 6.50
N MET A 45 10.30 5.75 7.61
CA MET A 45 9.52 6.38 8.69
C MET A 45 10.34 6.53 9.97
N ARG A 46 10.15 7.64 10.70
CA ARG A 46 10.71 7.74 12.06
C ARG A 46 9.85 6.94 13.02
N LEU A 47 10.42 6.49 14.14
CA LEU A 47 9.69 5.76 15.18
C LEU A 47 8.41 6.47 15.63
N ILE A 48 8.46 7.80 15.77
CA ILE A 48 7.31 8.60 16.19
C ILE A 48 6.19 8.60 15.15
N ASP A 49 6.55 8.65 13.87
CA ASP A 49 5.58 8.64 12.77
C ASP A 49 4.88 7.28 12.70
N VAL A 50 5.64 6.19 12.87
CA VAL A 50 5.10 4.82 12.92
C VAL A 50 4.16 4.66 14.11
N ALA A 51 4.51 5.20 15.28
CA ALA A 51 3.64 5.13 16.45
C ALA A 51 2.34 5.91 16.26
N HIS A 52 2.43 7.10 15.68
CA HIS A 52 1.27 7.93 15.40
C HIS A 52 0.33 7.26 14.39
N SER A 53 0.83 6.76 13.25
CA SER A 53 -0.02 6.15 12.23
C SER A 53 -0.58 4.79 12.63
N SER A 54 0.19 4.00 13.40
CA SER A 54 -0.28 2.72 13.91
C SER A 54 -1.20 2.82 15.13
N GLY A 55 -1.35 3.99 15.75
CA GLY A 55 -2.13 4.17 16.98
C GLY A 55 -1.58 3.38 18.18
N LEU A 56 -0.34 2.90 18.12
CA LEU A 56 0.31 2.13 19.18
C LEU A 56 1.26 3.01 19.99
N GLN A 57 1.39 2.69 21.28
CA GLN A 57 2.32 3.39 22.17
C GLN A 57 3.77 3.21 21.72
N ARG A 58 4.56 4.29 21.76
CA ARG A 58 5.96 4.34 21.27
C ARG A 58 6.86 3.22 21.81
N PRO A 59 6.83 2.83 23.11
CA PRO A 59 7.63 1.70 23.60
C PRO A 59 7.25 0.35 22.96
N THR A 60 5.96 0.15 22.69
CA THR A 60 5.44 -1.06 22.02
C THR A 60 5.94 -1.14 20.59
N VAL A 61 5.82 -0.04 19.84
CA VAL A 61 6.30 0.05 18.46
C VAL A 61 7.81 -0.19 18.40
N HIS A 62 8.58 0.42 19.30
CA HIS A 62 10.03 0.23 19.33
C HIS A 62 10.41 -1.24 19.57
N ARG A 63 9.77 -1.93 20.53
CA ARG A 63 9.99 -3.36 20.77
C ARG A 63 9.63 -4.20 19.54
N MET A 64 8.49 -3.93 18.92
CA MET A 64 8.02 -4.66 17.75
C MET A 64 8.92 -4.46 16.53
N LEU A 65 9.36 -3.22 16.25
CA LEU A 65 10.30 -2.93 15.17
C LEU A 65 11.66 -3.61 15.41
N LYS A 66 12.13 -3.69 16.66
CA LYS A 66 13.33 -4.47 16.99
C LYS A 66 13.15 -5.96 16.69
N CYS A 67 12.03 -6.56 17.08
CA CYS A 67 11.73 -7.96 16.76
C CYS A 67 11.64 -8.18 15.24
N LEU A 68 10.93 -7.32 14.52
CA LEU A 68 10.84 -7.41 13.06
C LEU A 68 12.19 -7.21 12.36
N ALA A 69 13.07 -6.38 12.93
CA ALA A 69 14.41 -6.19 12.40
C ALA A 69 15.32 -7.40 12.63
N ALA A 70 15.17 -8.09 13.77
CA ALA A 70 15.88 -9.35 14.02
C ALA A 70 15.51 -10.45 13.00
N GLU A 71 14.27 -10.44 12.52
CA GLU A 71 13.77 -11.35 11.49
C GLU A 71 13.95 -10.81 10.06
N ASN A 72 14.71 -9.72 9.85
CA ASN A 72 14.92 -9.09 8.54
C ASN A 72 13.65 -8.61 7.81
N LEU A 73 12.52 -8.49 8.51
CA LEU A 73 11.26 -7.95 7.97
C LEU A 73 11.26 -6.42 7.92
N VAL A 74 12.07 -5.79 8.75
CA VAL A 74 12.27 -4.34 8.83
C VAL A 74 13.77 -4.06 8.85
N SER A 75 14.19 -2.97 8.23
CA SER A 75 15.55 -2.45 8.38
C SER A 75 15.51 -1.04 8.96
N GLN A 76 16.58 -0.64 9.66
CA GLN A 76 16.74 0.73 10.14
C GLN A 76 18.01 1.32 9.54
N ASP A 77 17.88 2.45 8.88
CA ASP A 77 19.02 3.19 8.37
C ASP A 77 19.87 3.74 9.54
N PRO A 78 21.19 3.46 9.58
CA PRO A 78 22.02 3.81 10.73
C PRO A 78 22.19 5.32 10.92
N GLN A 79 22.14 6.11 9.83
CA GLN A 79 22.36 7.55 9.86
C GLN A 79 21.08 8.32 10.21
N SER A 80 20.03 8.13 9.43
CA SER A 80 18.74 8.83 9.56
C SER A 80 17.83 8.23 10.63
N ARG A 81 18.13 7.02 11.12
CA ARG A 81 17.33 6.25 12.08
C ARG A 81 15.91 5.93 11.59
N ARG A 82 15.66 6.08 10.29
CA ARG A 82 14.37 5.76 9.66
C ARG A 82 14.25 4.26 9.43
N TYR A 83 13.02 3.77 9.56
CA TYR A 83 12.66 2.39 9.33
C TYR A 83 12.13 2.19 7.92
N PHE A 84 12.50 1.08 7.33
CA PHE A 84 12.15 0.62 5.98
C PHE A 84 11.70 -0.84 6.06
N LEU A 85 11.04 -1.34 5.00
CA LEU A 85 10.88 -2.77 4.82
C LEU A 85 12.26 -3.43 4.69
N GLY A 86 12.43 -4.57 5.34
CA GLY A 86 13.66 -5.35 5.32
C GLY A 86 13.74 -6.30 4.12
N PRO A 87 14.92 -6.91 3.90
CA PRO A 87 15.18 -7.75 2.72
C PRO A 87 14.27 -8.98 2.65
N LEU A 88 13.88 -9.56 3.79
CA LEU A 88 12.98 -10.73 3.79
C LEU A 88 11.64 -10.42 3.13
N VAL A 89 11.13 -9.19 3.29
CA VAL A 89 9.86 -8.78 2.64
C VAL A 89 9.98 -8.78 1.12
N PHE A 90 11.13 -8.36 0.59
CA PHE A 90 11.41 -8.39 -0.85
C PHE A 90 11.50 -9.84 -1.36
N GLU A 91 12.24 -10.70 -0.67
CA GLU A 91 12.38 -12.13 -1.01
C GLU A 91 11.03 -12.86 -1.03
N LEU A 92 10.19 -12.62 -0.02
CA LEU A 92 8.83 -13.15 0.05
C LEU A 92 7.97 -12.61 -1.10
N GLY A 93 8.11 -11.33 -1.45
CA GLY A 93 7.41 -10.73 -2.58
C GLY A 93 7.75 -11.38 -3.92
N ILE A 94 9.05 -11.66 -4.16
CA ILE A 94 9.51 -12.32 -5.38
C ILE A 94 8.99 -13.75 -5.48
N THR A 95 9.05 -14.52 -4.38
CA THR A 95 8.62 -15.93 -4.38
C THR A 95 7.10 -16.11 -4.40
N ALA A 96 6.35 -15.21 -3.75
CA ALA A 96 4.90 -15.22 -3.79
C ALA A 96 4.34 -14.61 -5.08
N GLY A 97 5.09 -13.69 -5.70
CA GLY A 97 4.70 -12.90 -6.88
C GLY A 97 3.99 -13.70 -7.98
N PRO A 98 4.55 -14.82 -8.47
CA PRO A 98 3.93 -15.63 -9.54
C PRO A 98 2.49 -16.08 -9.23
N ARG A 99 2.17 -16.37 -7.97
CA ARG A 99 0.81 -16.77 -7.56
C ARG A 99 -0.19 -15.61 -7.62
N PHE A 100 0.28 -14.38 -7.42
CA PHE A 100 -0.54 -13.17 -7.38
C PHE A 100 -0.36 -12.32 -8.64
N ASN A 101 0.14 -12.91 -9.73
CA ASN A 101 0.63 -12.17 -10.88
C ASN A 101 -0.48 -11.75 -11.86
N ILE A 102 -1.37 -10.88 -11.38
CA ILE A 102 -2.35 -10.19 -12.23
C ILE A 102 -1.67 -9.35 -13.32
N ARG A 103 -0.43 -8.91 -13.10
CA ARG A 103 0.34 -8.12 -14.05
C ARG A 103 0.61 -8.90 -15.34
N ASP A 104 1.05 -10.15 -15.24
CA ASP A 104 1.28 -10.99 -16.42
C ASP A 104 0.01 -11.18 -17.22
N VAL A 105 -1.13 -11.44 -16.55
CA VAL A 105 -2.44 -11.63 -17.20
C VAL A 105 -2.89 -10.36 -17.94
N CYS A 106 -2.58 -9.18 -17.40
CA CYS A 106 -3.00 -7.91 -17.96
C CYS A 106 -1.99 -7.29 -18.94
N THR A 107 -0.79 -7.84 -19.10
CA THR A 107 0.31 -7.19 -19.84
C THR A 107 -0.11 -6.81 -21.27
N ASP A 108 -0.61 -7.76 -22.05
CA ASP A 108 -1.02 -7.52 -23.44
C ASP A 108 -2.16 -6.51 -23.55
N ALA A 109 -3.10 -6.54 -22.59
CA ALA A 109 -4.20 -5.59 -22.56
C ALA A 109 -3.72 -4.17 -22.25
N LEU A 110 -2.80 -4.01 -21.29
CA LEU A 110 -2.23 -2.71 -20.93
C LEU A 110 -1.44 -2.11 -22.10
N ASP A 111 -0.61 -2.91 -22.76
CA ASP A 111 0.22 -2.47 -23.89
C ASP A 111 -0.65 -2.02 -25.06
N ARG A 112 -1.69 -2.80 -25.40
CA ARG A 112 -2.64 -2.45 -26.44
C ARG A 112 -3.38 -1.14 -26.13
N ILE A 113 -3.91 -0.98 -24.91
CA ILE A 113 -4.62 0.25 -24.53
C ILE A 113 -3.67 1.46 -24.59
N ALA A 114 -2.44 1.33 -24.10
CA ALA A 114 -1.47 2.43 -24.15
C ALA A 114 -1.10 2.81 -25.60
N ALA A 115 -0.98 1.81 -26.49
CA ALA A 115 -0.71 2.03 -27.90
C ALA A 115 -1.89 2.68 -28.64
N GLU A 116 -3.11 2.21 -28.39
CA GLU A 116 -4.33 2.72 -29.06
C GLU A 116 -4.70 4.13 -28.58
N THR A 117 -4.58 4.41 -27.29
CA THR A 117 -4.95 5.71 -26.72
C THR A 117 -3.84 6.74 -26.81
N GLY A 118 -2.57 6.29 -26.90
CA GLY A 118 -1.40 7.16 -26.74
C GLY A 118 -1.19 7.63 -25.30
N ASP A 119 -2.06 7.27 -24.35
CA ASP A 119 -2.05 7.75 -22.97
C ASP A 119 -1.31 6.80 -22.00
N THR A 120 -1.08 7.29 -20.78
CA THR A 120 -0.54 6.45 -19.70
C THR A 120 -1.62 5.59 -19.08
N VAL A 121 -1.42 4.28 -19.07
CA VAL A 121 -2.33 3.29 -18.49
C VAL A 121 -1.79 2.80 -17.16
N PHE A 122 -2.66 2.73 -16.15
CA PHE A 122 -2.30 2.25 -14.81
C PHE A 122 -3.08 0.98 -14.49
N LEU A 123 -2.37 -0.06 -14.02
CA LEU A 123 -3.00 -1.24 -13.42
C LEU A 123 -3.03 -1.06 -11.91
N THR A 124 -4.24 -1.04 -11.34
CA THR A 124 -4.46 -0.85 -9.92
C THR A 124 -5.29 -2.00 -9.36
N ILE A 125 -4.93 -2.49 -8.18
CA ILE A 125 -5.67 -3.53 -7.45
C ILE A 125 -6.17 -3.03 -6.10
N ARG A 126 -7.20 -3.68 -5.55
CA ARG A 126 -7.63 -3.45 -4.17
C ARG A 126 -6.61 -4.03 -3.19
N SER A 127 -6.31 -3.28 -2.13
CA SER A 127 -5.45 -3.65 -1.02
C SER A 127 -6.06 -3.17 0.30
N GLY A 128 -7.02 -3.96 0.81
CA GLY A 128 -7.86 -3.55 1.94
C GLY A 128 -8.73 -2.35 1.55
N ASP A 129 -8.53 -1.25 2.25
CA ASP A 129 -9.26 0.02 2.10
C ASP A 129 -8.56 0.99 1.14
N ASP A 130 -7.41 0.55 0.60
CA ASP A 130 -6.64 1.27 -0.39
C ASP A 130 -6.69 0.56 -1.73
N SER A 131 -6.30 1.27 -2.76
CA SER A 131 -5.85 0.75 -4.04
C SER A 131 -4.32 0.81 -4.12
N LEU A 132 -3.70 -0.12 -4.85
CA LEU A 132 -2.27 -0.21 -5.09
C LEU A 132 -2.00 -0.24 -6.59
N CYS A 133 -1.19 0.70 -7.07
CA CYS A 133 -0.69 0.66 -8.45
C CYS A 133 0.38 -0.43 -8.57
N VAL A 134 0.09 -1.45 -9.38
CA VAL A 134 0.96 -2.62 -9.59
C VAL A 134 1.62 -2.64 -10.96
N ASP A 135 1.12 -1.88 -11.92
CA ASP A 135 1.80 -1.65 -13.19
C ASP A 135 1.46 -0.29 -13.80
N ARG A 136 2.35 0.18 -14.68
CA ARG A 136 2.17 1.37 -15.50
C ARG A 136 2.71 1.11 -16.91
N ARG A 137 1.95 1.51 -17.92
CA ARG A 137 2.39 1.56 -19.32
C ARG A 137 2.27 2.97 -19.84
N GLU A 138 3.31 3.41 -20.54
CA GLU A 138 3.39 4.77 -21.08
C GLU A 138 3.05 4.71 -22.57
N GLY A 139 2.00 5.41 -22.97
CA GLY A 139 1.70 5.64 -24.39
C GLY A 139 2.60 6.72 -25.01
N SER A 140 2.35 7.01 -26.28
CA SER A 140 3.18 7.87 -27.12
C SER A 140 2.92 9.38 -27.00
N PHE A 141 1.91 9.84 -26.25
CA PHE A 141 1.65 11.27 -26.14
C PHE A 141 2.79 12.02 -25.43
N PRO A 142 3.14 13.23 -25.91
CA PRO A 142 4.29 13.98 -25.40
C PRO A 142 4.06 14.56 -24.01
N ILE A 143 2.80 14.85 -23.64
CA ILE A 143 2.43 15.31 -22.30
C ILE A 143 1.91 14.11 -21.53
N LYS A 144 2.60 13.76 -20.44
CA LYS A 144 2.27 12.58 -19.63
C LYS A 144 1.71 12.99 -18.26
N ALA A 145 0.56 12.43 -17.91
CA ALA A 145 -0.01 12.57 -16.58
C ALA A 145 0.56 11.51 -15.64
N PHE A 146 1.76 11.74 -15.09
CA PHE A 146 2.38 10.86 -14.08
C PHE A 146 1.76 11.04 -12.69
N THR A 147 0.47 10.72 -12.58
CA THR A 147 -0.28 10.92 -11.34
C THR A 147 0.01 9.84 -10.30
N VAL A 148 0.46 8.65 -10.71
CA VAL A 148 0.70 7.50 -9.82
C VAL A 148 1.96 6.73 -10.23
N ASP A 149 2.83 6.40 -9.28
CA ASP A 149 3.93 5.46 -9.51
C ASP A 149 3.55 4.05 -9.08
N VAL A 150 4.21 3.05 -9.67
CA VAL A 150 4.12 1.66 -9.19
C VAL A 150 4.58 1.60 -7.73
N GLY A 151 3.80 0.86 -6.93
CA GLY A 151 3.98 0.75 -5.48
C GLY A 151 3.27 1.85 -4.67
N VAL A 152 2.70 2.87 -5.31
CA VAL A 152 1.94 3.92 -4.61
C VAL A 152 0.54 3.40 -4.26
N ARG A 153 0.14 3.68 -3.02
CA ARG A 153 -1.20 3.39 -2.49
C ARG A 153 -2.05 4.65 -2.44
N ARG A 154 -3.35 4.51 -2.69
CA ARG A 154 -4.35 5.58 -2.54
C ARG A 154 -5.58 5.03 -1.82
N PRO A 155 -6.28 5.81 -0.98
CA PRO A 155 -7.55 5.37 -0.41
C PRO A 155 -8.55 4.98 -1.52
N LEU A 156 -9.40 3.99 -1.25
CA LEU A 156 -10.55 3.69 -2.10
C LEU A 156 -11.43 4.94 -2.24
N GLY A 157 -12.01 5.12 -3.43
CA GLY A 157 -12.76 6.34 -3.79
C GLY A 157 -11.91 7.54 -4.22
N VAL A 158 -10.58 7.54 -4.02
CA VAL A 158 -9.71 8.64 -4.46
C VAL A 158 -9.06 8.34 -5.83
N GLY A 159 -9.55 9.02 -6.86
CA GLY A 159 -9.10 8.88 -8.25
C GLY A 159 -9.88 7.81 -9.02
N ALA A 160 -9.83 7.89 -10.36
CA ALA A 160 -10.68 7.09 -11.25
C ALA A 160 -10.55 5.57 -11.02
N GLY A 161 -9.32 5.04 -10.95
CA GLY A 161 -9.11 3.60 -10.72
C GLY A 161 -9.63 3.11 -9.37
N SER A 162 -9.38 3.88 -8.30
CA SER A 162 -9.88 3.55 -6.95
C SER A 162 -11.41 3.63 -6.85
N LEU A 163 -12.04 4.59 -7.55
CA LEU A 163 -13.49 4.74 -7.60
C LEU A 163 -14.15 3.63 -8.43
N ALA A 164 -13.54 3.24 -9.55
CA ALA A 164 -13.99 2.10 -10.35
C ALA A 164 -13.95 0.78 -9.55
N ILE A 165 -12.90 0.58 -8.74
CA ILE A 165 -12.84 -0.56 -7.82
C ILE A 165 -13.96 -0.49 -6.77
N LEU A 166 -14.14 0.67 -6.11
CA LEU A 166 -15.13 0.85 -5.05
C LEU A 166 -16.56 0.59 -5.55
N THR A 167 -16.92 1.15 -6.72
CA THR A 167 -18.26 1.00 -7.30
C THR A 167 -18.58 -0.41 -7.81
N ALA A 168 -17.57 -1.27 -7.95
CA ALA A 168 -17.74 -2.68 -8.29
C ALA A 168 -17.92 -3.60 -7.06
N LEU A 169 -17.84 -3.07 -5.83
CA LEU A 169 -18.04 -3.83 -4.61
C LEU A 169 -19.54 -4.02 -4.27
N PRO A 170 -19.91 -4.99 -3.42
CA PRO A 170 -21.25 -5.08 -2.85
C PRO A 170 -21.66 -3.78 -2.13
N GLU A 171 -22.94 -3.43 -2.19
CA GLU A 171 -23.47 -2.19 -1.63
C GLU A 171 -23.22 -2.05 -0.11
N GLU A 172 -23.20 -3.17 0.61
CA GLU A 172 -22.84 -3.20 2.03
C GLU A 172 -21.40 -2.73 2.27
N GLU A 173 -20.46 -3.15 1.42
CA GLU A 173 -19.05 -2.73 1.53
C GLU A 173 -18.89 -1.26 1.13
N ILE A 174 -19.62 -0.78 0.11
CA ILE A 174 -19.56 0.62 -0.32
C ILE A 174 -19.99 1.56 0.82
N ARG A 175 -21.06 1.20 1.55
CA ARG A 175 -21.57 1.98 2.69
C ARG A 175 -20.59 2.15 3.84
N GLU A 176 -19.56 1.32 3.94
CA GLU A 176 -18.50 1.50 4.95
C GLU A 176 -17.55 2.67 4.63
N PHE A 177 -17.56 3.18 3.39
CA PHE A 177 -16.67 4.25 2.92
C PHE A 177 -17.34 5.62 2.77
N VAL A 178 -18.68 5.71 2.88
CA VAL A 178 -19.49 6.92 2.65
C VAL A 178 -20.03 7.49 3.96
#